data_AF-A0A481QWG8-F1
#
_entry.id   AF-A0A481QWG8-F1
#
_cell.length_a   1.000
_cell.length_b   1.000
_cell.length_c   1.000
_cell.angle_alpha   90.00
_cell.angle_beta   90.00
_cell.angle_gamma   90.00
#
_symmetry.space_group_name_H-M   'P 1'
#
loop_
_entity.id
_entity.type
_entity.pdbx_description
1 polymer ?
#
loop_
_entity_poly.entity_id
_entity_poly.type
_entity_poly.pdbx_seq_one_letter_code
_entity_poly.pdbx_strand_id
1 'polypeptide(L)'
;MRFLRGPYLVNPTLNTTANGRLTLDFYELAEAEWLVLTQRLITHHGFEQEGLIAIGLSEQIHQGFQCAEFSLASGWDIWSGYYLMSKSPAGDVFLRSLYQELRG
;
A
#
# COMPACT_ATOMS: atom_id res chain seq x y z
N MET A 1 25.09 10.01 -1.90
CA MET A 1 23.71 9.69 -2.32
C MET A 1 22.76 10.36 -1.35
N ARG A 2 21.98 11.33 -1.82
CA ARG A 2 20.99 12.07 -1.01
C ARG A 2 19.67 11.31 -1.14
N PHE A 3 19.16 10.76 -0.05
CA PHE A 3 17.76 10.34 0.02
C PHE A 3 16.91 11.61 -0.10
N LEU A 4 16.13 11.72 -1.17
CA LEU A 4 15.13 12.77 -1.29
C LEU A 4 14.04 12.46 -0.25
N ARG A 5 14.13 13.09 0.93
CA ARG A 5 13.00 13.19 1.86
C ARG A 5 11.90 13.98 1.14
N GLY A 6 10.98 13.26 0.51
CA GLY A 6 9.82 13.83 -0.17
C GLY A 6 8.77 14.35 0.81
N PRO A 7 7.95 15.33 0.43
CA PRO A 7 7.05 16.10 1.30
C PRO A 7 5.74 15.38 1.64
N TYR A 8 5.72 14.05 1.66
CA TYR A 8 4.49 13.31 1.89
C TYR A 8 4.23 13.22 3.39
N LEU A 9 3.22 13.95 3.87
CA LEU A 9 2.63 13.73 5.20
C LEU A 9 1.78 12.46 5.15
N VAL A 10 2.33 11.35 4.67
CA VAL A 10 1.66 10.05 4.77
C VAL A 10 1.88 9.58 6.20
N ASN A 11 0.81 9.52 6.98
CA ASN A 11 0.84 8.95 8.32
C ASN A 11 0.05 7.64 8.31
N PRO A 12 0.62 6.57 7.73
CA PRO A 12 -0.10 5.32 7.62
C PRO A 12 -0.22 4.68 9.01
N THR A 13 -1.13 3.73 9.17
CA THR A 13 -1.17 2.84 10.32
C THR A 13 -0.94 1.41 9.88
N LEU A 14 -0.08 0.70 10.60
CA LEU A 14 0.19 -0.71 10.36
C LEU A 14 -0.68 -1.55 11.30
N ASN A 15 -1.65 -2.27 10.73
CA ASN A 15 -2.58 -3.12 11.47
C ASN A 15 -2.37 -4.61 11.14
N THR A 16 -2.90 -5.48 11.99
CA THR A 16 -2.97 -6.93 11.73
C THR A 16 -4.42 -7.31 11.45
N THR A 17 -4.66 -7.93 10.31
CA THR A 17 -5.98 -8.41 9.91
C THR A 17 -6.38 -9.66 10.69
N ALA A 18 -7.66 -10.03 10.64
CA ALA A 18 -8.17 -11.22 11.32
C ALA A 18 -7.50 -12.53 10.88
N ASN A 19 -6.96 -12.59 9.65
CA ASN A 19 -6.22 -13.75 9.15
C ASN A 19 -4.70 -13.70 9.45
N GLY A 20 -4.26 -12.76 10.29
CA GLY A 20 -2.88 -12.64 10.76
C GLY A 20 -1.91 -11.98 9.78
N ARG A 21 -2.40 -11.39 8.68
CA ARG A 21 -1.59 -10.63 7.72
C ARG A 21 -1.53 -9.15 8.09
N LEU A 22 -0.55 -8.43 7.55
CA LEU A 22 -0.46 -7.00 7.76
C LEU A 22 -1.25 -6.21 6.72
N THR A 23 -1.80 -5.09 7.18
CA THR A 23 -2.34 -4.03 6.33
C THR A 23 -1.70 -2.70 6.67
N LEU A 24 -1.47 -1.87 5.66
CA LEU A 24 -1.15 -0.45 5.79
C LEU A 24 -2.36 0.36 5.36
N ASP A 25 -2.92 1.09 6.31
CA ASP A 25 -4.10 1.92 6.10
C ASP A 25 -3.66 3.39 6.05
N PHE A 26 -4.10 4.10 5.01
CA PHE A 26 -3.63 5.44 4.69
C PHE A 26 -4.64 6.55 5.02
N TYR A 27 -5.86 6.18 5.45
CA TYR A 27 -6.94 7.07 5.89
C TYR A 27 -7.19 8.23 4.91
N GLU A 28 -6.80 9.45 5.29
CA GLU A 28 -7.10 10.68 4.56
C GLU A 28 -6.13 10.96 3.41
N LEU A 29 -5.31 9.98 3.00
CA LEU A 29 -4.39 10.13 1.87
C LEU A 29 -5.15 10.52 0.59
N ALA A 30 -4.76 11.64 -0.02
CA ALA A 30 -5.41 12.10 -1.23
C ALA A 30 -5.07 11.18 -2.42
N GLU A 31 -5.98 11.10 -3.41
CA GLU A 31 -5.78 10.30 -4.61
C GLU A 31 -4.46 10.62 -5.33
N ALA A 32 -4.09 11.91 -5.42
CA ALA A 32 -2.84 12.32 -6.05
C ALA A 32 -1.61 11.74 -5.32
N GLU A 33 -1.64 11.66 -3.99
CA GLU A 33 -0.56 11.09 -3.19
C GLU A 33 -0.54 9.57 -3.29
N TRP A 34 -1.71 8.94 -3.36
CA TRP A 34 -1.85 7.51 -3.66
C TRP A 34 -1.24 7.12 -5.01
N LEU A 35 -1.45 7.94 -6.05
CA LEU A 35 -0.85 7.72 -7.36
C LEU A 35 0.68 7.83 -7.31
N VAL A 36 1.24 8.77 -6.52
CA VAL A 36 2.68 8.85 -6.35
C VAL A 36 3.23 7.65 -5.58
N LEU A 37 2.55 7.19 -4.52
CA LEU A 37 2.93 5.98 -3.80
C LEU A 37 2.92 4.76 -4.73
N THR A 38 1.86 4.62 -5.54
CA THR A 38 1.73 3.57 -6.56
C THR A 38 2.91 3.60 -7.53
N GLN A 39 3.25 4.78 -8.06
CA GLN A 39 4.39 4.94 -8.96
C GLN A 39 5.71 4.55 -8.27
N ARG A 40 5.87 4.90 -6.98
CA ARG A 40 7.06 4.54 -6.20
C ARG A 40 7.18 3.03 -5.98
N LEU A 41 6.07 2.33 -5.69
CA LEU A 41 6.05 0.87 -5.59
C LEU A 41 6.55 0.25 -6.89
N ILE A 42 6.09 0.74 -8.03
CA ILE A 42 6.51 0.25 -9.34
C ILE A 42 8.00 0.54 -9.60
N THR A 43 8.44 1.80 -9.46
CA THR A 43 9.79 2.20 -9.91
C THR A 43 10.91 1.86 -8.94
N HIS A 44 10.65 1.90 -7.63
CA HIS A 44 11.68 1.68 -6.62
C HIS A 44 11.66 0.27 -6.05
N HIS A 45 10.51 -0.40 -6.06
CA HIS A 45 10.36 -1.73 -5.47
C HIS A 45 10.05 -2.81 -6.52
N GLY A 46 9.96 -2.45 -7.80
CA GLY A 46 9.85 -3.42 -8.90
C GLY A 46 8.52 -4.14 -8.97
N PHE A 47 7.45 -3.56 -8.43
CA PHE A 47 6.12 -4.13 -8.55
C PHE A 47 5.52 -3.90 -9.94
N GLU A 48 4.73 -4.88 -10.37
CA GLU A 48 3.75 -4.74 -11.43
C GLU A 48 2.35 -4.65 -10.82
N GLN A 49 1.42 -3.99 -11.50
CA GLN A 49 0.01 -3.96 -11.06
C GLN A 49 -0.74 -5.17 -11.62
N GLU A 50 -1.46 -5.87 -10.75
CA GLU A 50 -2.19 -7.10 -11.08
C GLU A 50 -3.65 -7.04 -10.63
N GLY A 51 -4.54 -7.57 -11.47
CA GLY A 51 -5.96 -7.75 -11.14
C GLY A 51 -6.88 -6.69 -11.74
N LEU A 52 -8.16 -6.81 -11.39
CA LEU A 52 -9.22 -5.94 -11.89
C LEU A 52 -9.62 -4.92 -10.83
N ILE A 53 -9.96 -3.72 -11.29
CA ILE A 53 -10.59 -2.70 -10.44
C ILE A 53 -12.07 -3.04 -10.32
N ALA A 54 -12.59 -3.02 -9.09
CA ALA A 54 -14.03 -3.16 -8.83
C ALA A 54 -14.49 -1.99 -7.94
N ILE A 55 -15.60 -1.34 -8.31
CA ILE A 55 -16.11 -0.17 -7.60
C ILE A 55 -17.48 -0.51 -7.02
N GLY A 56 -17.60 -0.46 -5.69
CA GLY A 56 -18.83 -0.55 -4.93
C GLY A 56 -19.25 0.81 -4.36
N LEU A 57 -20.36 0.84 -3.62
CA LEU A 57 -20.89 2.08 -3.04
C LEU A 57 -20.01 2.65 -1.90
N SER A 58 -19.33 1.78 -1.14
CA SER A 58 -18.53 2.15 0.04
C SER A 58 -17.09 1.64 -0.01
N GLU A 59 -16.71 0.96 -1.10
CA GLU A 59 -15.39 0.37 -1.26
C GLU A 59 -15.01 0.33 -2.75
N GLN A 60 -13.72 0.41 -3.01
CA GLN A 60 -13.11 0.20 -4.30
C GLN A 60 -11.96 -0.79 -4.14
N ILE A 61 -12.01 -1.90 -4.86
CA ILE A 61 -10.85 -2.78 -5.03
C ILE A 61 -10.00 -2.16 -6.12
N HIS A 62 -8.75 -1.83 -5.80
CA HIS A 62 -7.76 -1.36 -6.75
C HIS A 62 -6.93 -2.56 -7.26
N GLN A 63 -6.15 -2.34 -8.33
CA GLN A 63 -5.21 -3.36 -8.77
C GLN A 63 -4.19 -3.63 -7.66
N GLY A 64 -3.99 -4.90 -7.34
CA GLY A 64 -2.94 -5.32 -6.43
C GLY A 64 -1.56 -5.04 -7.01
N PHE A 65 -0.54 -5.30 -6.20
CA PHE A 65 0.86 -5.19 -6.60
C PHE A 65 1.50 -6.56 -6.52
N GLN A 66 2.26 -6.97 -7.54
CA GLN A 66 2.94 -8.25 -7.59
C GLN A 66 4.40 -8.08 -7.98
N CYS A 67 5.29 -8.81 -7.31
CA CYS A 67 6.67 -9.04 -7.74
C CYS A 67 6.95 -10.55 -7.71
N ALA A 68 8.18 -10.97 -8.00
CA ALA A 68 8.53 -12.39 -8.04
C ALA A 68 8.34 -13.10 -6.68
N GLU A 69 8.49 -12.37 -5.58
CA GLU A 69 8.52 -12.92 -4.23
C GLU A 69 7.16 -12.92 -3.52
N PHE A 70 6.30 -11.92 -3.78
CA PHE A 70 5.01 -11.79 -3.11
C PHE A 70 4.04 -10.88 -3.87
N SER A 71 2.79 -10.83 -3.36
CA SER A 71 1.78 -9.89 -3.81
C SER A 71 1.09 -9.19 -2.66
N LEU A 72 0.61 -7.99 -2.95
CA LEU A 72 -0.20 -7.14 -2.09
C LEU A 72 -1.57 -6.93 -2.74
N ALA A 73 -2.64 -7.07 -1.98
CA ALA A 73 -3.92 -6.48 -2.38
C ALA A 73 -3.87 -4.96 -2.13
N SER A 74 -4.63 -4.20 -2.90
CA SER A 74 -4.84 -2.79 -2.66
C SER A 74 -6.30 -2.42 -2.85
N GLY A 75 -6.72 -1.34 -2.21
CA GLY A 75 -8.09 -0.87 -2.31
C GLY A 75 -8.27 0.47 -1.64
N TRP A 76 -9.52 0.92 -1.62
CA TRP A 76 -10.00 2.05 -0.88
C TRP A 76 -11.32 1.67 -0.20
N ASP A 77 -11.51 2.03 1.06
CA ASP A 77 -12.81 1.92 1.72
C ASP A 77 -13.05 3.10 2.67
N ILE A 78 -14.29 3.31 3.08
CA ILE A 78 -14.67 4.47 3.92
C ILE A 78 -14.06 4.48 5.33
N TRP A 79 -13.50 3.36 5.81
CA TRP A 79 -12.92 3.23 7.15
C TRP A 79 -11.40 3.38 7.12
N SER A 80 -10.77 2.82 6.10
CA SER A 80 -9.31 2.71 5.99
C SER A 80 -8.71 3.75 5.05
N GLY A 81 -9.54 4.42 4.25
CA GLY A 81 -9.08 5.13 3.07
C GLY A 81 -8.41 4.17 2.09
N TYR A 82 -7.36 4.62 1.40
CA TYR A 82 -6.51 3.71 0.64
C TYR A 82 -5.81 2.71 1.57
N TYR A 83 -5.60 1.48 1.11
CA TYR A 83 -4.88 0.47 1.87
C TYR A 83 -4.01 -0.43 1.00
N LEU A 84 -3.00 -1.04 1.64
CA LEU A 84 -2.21 -2.14 1.10
C LEU A 84 -2.28 -3.32 2.07
N MET A 85 -2.73 -4.48 1.60
CA MET A 85 -2.83 -5.69 2.42
C MET A 85 -1.89 -6.77 1.89
N SER A 86 -1.10 -7.34 2.78
CA SER A 86 -0.21 -8.45 2.48
C SER A 86 -0.98 -9.76 2.29
N LYS A 87 -0.55 -10.56 1.31
CA LYS A 87 -1.04 -11.93 1.08
C LYS A 87 -0.09 -13.02 1.57
N SER A 88 1.10 -12.66 2.10
CA SER A 88 2.14 -13.63 2.47
C SER A 88 3.09 -13.12 3.57
N PRO A 89 3.87 -13.99 4.25
CA PRO A 89 4.86 -13.53 5.24
C PRO A 89 5.92 -12.59 4.65
N ALA A 90 6.32 -12.80 3.39
CA ALA A 90 7.25 -11.91 2.70
C ALA A 90 6.63 -10.52 2.47
N GLY A 91 5.35 -10.47 2.11
CA GLY A 91 4.60 -9.21 2.06
C GLY A 91 4.49 -8.52 3.42
N ASP A 92 4.34 -9.28 4.51
CA ASP A 92 4.30 -8.73 5.87
C ASP A 92 5.64 -8.05 6.23
N VAL A 93 6.78 -8.67 5.88
CA VAL A 93 8.11 -8.08 6.06
C VAL A 93 8.27 -6.79 5.23
N PHE A 94 7.78 -6.80 3.99
CA PHE A 94 7.80 -5.63 3.13
C PHE A 94 6.97 -4.48 3.71
N LEU A 95 5.72 -4.73 4.12
CA LEU A 95 4.85 -3.68 4.67
C LEU A 95 5.43 -3.06 5.95
N ARG A 96 6.11 -3.84 6.81
CA ARG A 96 6.84 -3.29 7.96
C ARG A 96 7.96 -2.35 7.53
N SER A 97 8.71 -2.70 6.49
CA SER A 97 9.80 -1.87 5.99
C SER A 97 9.27 -0.57 5.37
N LEU A 98 8.24 -0.67 4.54
CA LEU A 98 7.56 0.47 3.92
C LEU A 98 6.97 1.41 4.97
N TYR A 99 6.37 0.87 6.03
CA TYR A 99 5.87 1.65 7.17
C TYR A 99 6.95 2.53 7.80
N GLN A 100 8.12 1.95 8.08
CA GLN A 100 9.24 2.67 8.67
C GLN A 100 9.81 3.73 7.72
N GLU A 101 9.88 3.41 6.43
CA GLU A 101 10.34 4.32 5.37
C GLU A 101 9.42 5.55 5.23
N LEU A 102 8.11 5.37 5.36
CA LEU A 102 7.14 6.46 5.25
C LEU A 102 7.10 7.38 6.49
N ARG A 103 7.58 6.93 7.65
CA ARG A 103 7.56 7.69 8.91
C ARG A 103 8.91 8.33 9.31
N GLY A 104 10.02 8.04 8.61
CA GLY A 104 11.39 8.49 8.94
C GLY A 104 11.98 9.57 8.02
#